data_AF-A0A5K1AWB6-F1
#
_entry.id   AF-A0A5K1AWB6-F1
#
_cell.length_a   1.000
_cell.length_b   1.000
_cell.length_c   1.000
_cell.angle_alpha   90.00
_cell.angle_beta   90.00
_cell.angle_gamma   90.00
#
_symmetry.space_group_name_H-M   'P 1'
#
loop_
_entity.id
_entity.type
_entity.pdbx_description
1 polymer ?
#
loop_
_entity_poly.entity_id
_entity_poly.type
_entity_poly.pdbx_seq_one_letter_code
_entity_poly.pdbx_strand_id
1 'polypeptide(L)'
;AEKIGLDYMDVEGLKKMNKNKKLVKKLAKKYHAFLASEAVIKQIPRLLGPGLNKAGKFPTLVTHQESLEAKVNETKAMVKFQLKKVLCMGVAVGNCAMEEKQIIQNVQLSVNFLVSLLKKNWQNV
;
A
#
# COMPACT_ATOMS: atom_id res chain seq x y z
N ALA A 1 -3.52 16.52 7.15
CA ALA A 1 -2.58 15.54 7.74
C ALA A 1 -2.41 15.79 9.23
N GLU A 2 -2.03 17.01 9.67
CA GLU A 2 -1.94 17.36 11.10
C GLU A 2 -3.24 17.18 11.87
N LYS A 3 -4.39 17.61 11.30
CA LYS A 3 -5.71 17.42 11.93
C LYS A 3 -6.14 15.95 12.10
N ILE A 4 -5.50 15.02 11.40
CA ILE A 4 -5.83 13.58 11.36
C ILE A 4 -4.75 12.76 12.10
N GLY A 5 -3.73 13.41 12.69
CA GLY A 5 -2.61 12.74 13.35
C GLY A 5 -1.72 11.92 12.41
N LEU A 6 -1.71 12.26 11.11
CA LEU A 6 -0.85 11.61 10.12
C LEU A 6 0.50 12.32 10.05
N ASP A 7 1.58 11.57 10.28
CA ASP A 7 2.94 12.01 10.01
C ASP A 7 3.06 12.46 8.54
N TYR A 8 3.43 13.71 8.34
CA TYR A 8 3.64 14.30 7.01
C TYR A 8 5.12 14.62 6.79
N MET A 9 5.50 14.74 5.52
CA MET A 9 6.85 15.11 5.14
C MET A 9 6.81 15.99 3.90
N ASP A 10 7.41 17.16 3.99
CA ASP A 10 7.46 18.10 2.89
C ASP A 10 8.51 17.70 1.84
N VAL A 11 8.42 18.33 0.67
CA VAL A 11 9.35 18.11 -0.46
C VAL A 11 10.80 18.38 -0.05
N GLU A 12 11.04 19.32 0.86
CA GLU A 12 12.38 19.59 1.41
C GLU A 12 12.90 18.47 2.31
N GLY A 13 12.03 17.86 3.13
CA GLY A 13 12.34 16.69 3.94
C GLY A 13 12.67 15.48 3.06
N LEU A 14 11.91 15.28 1.98
CA LEU A 14 12.15 14.23 1.00
C LEU A 14 13.45 14.46 0.21
N LYS A 15 13.79 15.72 -0.10
CA LYS A 15 15.09 16.11 -0.69
C LYS A 15 16.25 15.81 0.24
N LYS A 16 16.14 16.02 1.56
CA LYS A 16 17.20 15.65 2.53
C LYS A 16 17.49 14.14 2.54
N MET A 17 16.53 13.30 2.14
CA MET A 17 16.70 11.84 2.04
C MET A 17 17.33 11.37 0.72
N ASN A 18 17.73 12.29 -0.17
CA ASN A 18 18.33 12.13 -1.50
C ASN A 18 19.02 10.77 -1.76
N LYS A 19 18.23 9.74 -2.08
CA LYS A 19 18.73 8.37 -2.37
C LYS A 19 19.52 7.69 -1.23
N ASN A 20 19.47 8.17 0.01
CA ASN A 20 20.15 7.52 1.12
C ASN A 20 19.43 6.20 1.49
N LYS A 21 19.99 5.08 1.04
CA LYS A 21 19.40 3.73 1.19
C LYS A 21 19.07 3.36 2.63
N LYS A 22 19.83 3.83 3.64
CA LYS A 22 19.60 3.50 5.05
C LYS A 22 18.36 4.21 5.60
N LEU A 23 18.25 5.51 5.35
CA LEU A 23 17.11 6.32 5.81
C LEU A 23 15.82 5.93 5.10
N VAL A 24 15.88 5.69 3.78
CA VAL A 24 14.71 5.24 3.01
C VAL A 24 14.23 3.85 3.48
N LYS A 25 15.15 2.93 3.80
CA LYS A 25 14.77 1.63 4.40
C LYS A 25 14.15 1.79 5.79
N LYS A 26 14.65 2.71 6.62
CA LYS A 26 14.09 2.97 7.96
C LYS A 26 12.67 3.55 7.87
N LEU A 27 12.47 4.50 6.96
CA LEU A 27 11.18 5.12 6.69
C LEU A 27 10.18 4.10 6.12
N ALA A 28 10.60 3.28 5.15
CA ALA A 28 9.79 2.20 4.61
C ALA A 28 9.42 1.12 5.65
N LYS A 29 10.22 0.92 6.69
CA LYS A 29 9.87 0.02 7.81
C LYS A 29 8.91 0.66 8.81
N LYS A 30 9.00 1.98 9.02
CA LYS A 30 8.18 2.71 10.01
C LYS A 30 6.70 2.76 9.62
N TYR A 31 6.38 2.88 8.33
CA TYR A 31 5.00 3.03 7.87
C TYR A 31 4.54 1.86 6.99
N HIS A 32 3.25 1.50 7.07
CA HIS A 32 2.65 0.44 6.27
C HIS A 32 2.39 0.89 4.83
N ALA A 33 1.82 2.08 4.66
CA ALA A 33 1.48 2.68 3.38
C ALA A 33 1.93 4.14 3.34
N PHE A 34 2.11 4.66 2.13
CA PHE A 34 2.42 6.06 1.86
C PHE A 34 1.34 6.64 0.97
N LEU A 35 0.98 7.90 1.22
CA LEU A 35 0.04 8.67 0.43
C LEU A 35 0.79 9.86 -0.16
N ALA A 36 0.59 10.15 -1.43
CA ALA A 36 1.25 11.27 -2.10
C ALA A 36 0.25 12.03 -2.97
N SER A 37 0.35 13.36 -2.94
CA SER A 37 -0.38 14.22 -3.87
C SER A 37 0.15 14.10 -5.29
N GLU A 38 -0.66 14.48 -6.26
CA GLU A 38 -0.32 14.40 -7.69
C GLU A 38 0.96 15.18 -8.06
N ALA A 39 1.20 16.33 -7.42
CA ALA A 39 2.39 17.13 -7.65
C ALA A 39 3.68 16.43 -7.18
N VAL A 40 3.58 15.62 -6.12
CA VAL A 40 4.75 15.01 -5.45
C VAL A 40 5.02 13.60 -5.98
N ILE A 41 3.99 12.82 -6.35
CA ILE A 41 4.14 11.42 -6.76
C ILE A 41 5.12 11.23 -7.92
N LYS A 42 5.15 12.16 -8.89
CA LYS A 42 6.07 12.15 -10.04
C LYS A 42 7.53 12.38 -9.64
N GLN A 43 7.76 13.09 -8.53
CA GLN A 43 9.09 13.43 -8.03
C GLN A 43 9.67 12.33 -7.13
N ILE A 44 8.82 11.51 -6.50
CA ILE A 44 9.22 10.47 -5.54
C ILE A 44 10.25 9.47 -6.11
N PRO A 45 10.10 8.93 -7.33
CA PRO A 45 11.11 8.04 -7.91
C PRO A 45 12.48 8.70 -8.07
N ARG A 46 12.52 10.01 -8.40
CA ARG A 46 13.76 10.77 -8.60
C ARG A 46 14.45 11.11 -7.28
N LEU A 47 13.68 11.49 -6.26
CA LEU A 47 14.16 11.95 -4.96
C LEU A 47 14.56 10.79 -4.02
N LEU A 48 13.70 9.77 -3.90
CA LEU A 48 13.91 8.65 -2.98
C LEU A 48 14.58 7.45 -3.65
N GLY A 49 14.67 7.46 -4.99
CA GLY A 49 15.21 6.35 -5.76
C GLY A 49 14.34 5.08 -5.66
N PRO A 50 14.86 3.92 -6.10
CA PRO A 50 14.08 2.68 -6.13
C PRO A 50 13.81 2.07 -4.73
N GLY A 51 14.24 2.73 -3.64
CA GLY A 51 14.18 2.18 -2.29
C GLY A 51 12.75 1.85 -1.81
N LEU A 52 11.80 2.75 -2.07
CA LEU A 52 10.38 2.53 -1.73
C LEU A 52 9.71 1.49 -2.64
N ASN A 53 10.03 1.52 -3.94
CA ASN A 53 9.47 0.55 -4.89
C ASN A 53 9.97 -0.88 -4.60
N LYS A 54 11.26 -1.03 -4.30
CA LYS A 54 11.84 -2.32 -3.90
C LYS A 54 11.27 -2.85 -2.59
N ALA A 55 10.82 -1.96 -1.70
CA ALA A 55 10.11 -2.33 -0.47
C ALA A 55 8.63 -2.67 -0.70
N GLY A 56 8.10 -2.55 -1.91
CA GLY A 56 6.69 -2.80 -2.23
C GLY A 56 5.72 -1.73 -1.72
N LYS A 57 6.25 -0.60 -1.20
CA LYS A 57 5.48 0.47 -0.57
C LYS A 57 5.49 1.73 -1.43
N PHE A 58 5.18 1.57 -2.72
CA PHE A 58 4.99 2.73 -3.58
C PHE A 58 3.76 3.53 -3.11
N PRO A 59 3.84 4.87 -3.03
CA PRO A 59 2.74 5.67 -2.53
C PRO A 59 1.49 5.58 -3.39
N THR A 60 0.33 5.58 -2.75
CA THR A 60 -0.96 5.71 -3.43
C THR A 60 -1.20 7.18 -3.75
N LEU A 61 -1.72 7.45 -4.96
CA LEU A 61 -2.12 8.78 -5.38
C LEU A 61 -3.32 9.26 -4.56
N VAL A 62 -3.28 10.51 -4.11
CA VAL A 62 -4.41 11.20 -3.52
C VAL A 62 -4.69 12.46 -4.34
N THR A 63 -5.92 12.59 -4.83
CA THR A 63 -6.40 13.79 -5.53
C THR A 63 -6.92 14.81 -4.52
N HIS A 64 -6.91 16.09 -4.88
CA HIS A 64 -7.41 17.17 -4.00
C HIS A 64 -8.93 17.12 -3.76
N GLN A 65 -9.67 16.33 -4.55
CA GLN A 65 -11.12 16.18 -4.45
C GLN A 65 -11.53 15.10 -3.43
N GLU A 66 -10.64 14.16 -3.08
CA GLU A 66 -10.96 13.08 -2.15
C GLU A 66 -10.60 13.45 -0.70
N SER A 67 -11.42 13.03 0.25
CA SER A 67 -11.08 13.16 1.67
C SER A 67 -9.90 12.23 2.01
N LEU A 68 -8.87 12.82 2.64
CA LEU A 68 -7.71 12.08 3.12
C LEU A 68 -8.11 10.95 4.09
N GLU A 69 -9.15 11.16 4.90
CA GLU A 69 -9.63 10.16 5.87
C GLU A 69 -10.24 8.94 5.20
N ALA A 70 -11.06 9.17 4.16
CA ALA A 70 -11.65 8.09 3.37
C ALA A 70 -10.53 7.25 2.72
N LYS A 71 -9.53 7.90 2.11
CA LYS A 71 -8.41 7.18 1.48
C LYS A 71 -7.55 6.42 2.48
N VAL A 72 -7.35 6.96 3.67
CA VAL A 72 -6.63 6.26 4.75
C VAL A 72 -7.42 5.04 5.20
N ASN A 73 -8.74 5.15 5.33
CA ASN A 73 -9.58 4.01 5.72
C ASN A 73 -9.60 2.93 4.63
N GLU A 74 -9.73 3.32 3.36
CA GLU A 74 -9.59 2.41 2.21
C GLU A 74 -8.23 1.71 2.22
N THR A 75 -7.15 2.47 2.41
CA THR A 75 -5.79 1.92 2.41
C THR A 75 -5.55 0.97 3.60
N LYS A 76 -6.19 1.21 4.75
CA LYS A 76 -6.16 0.30 5.91
C LYS A 76 -6.96 -0.97 5.68
N ALA A 77 -8.10 -0.87 4.97
CA ALA A 77 -8.97 -1.98 4.64
C ALA A 77 -8.51 -2.76 3.40
N MET A 78 -7.53 -2.24 2.64
CA MET A 78 -7.03 -2.88 1.44
C MET A 78 -5.92 -3.89 1.76
N VAL A 79 -6.05 -5.09 1.21
CA VAL A 79 -4.99 -6.10 1.25
C VAL A 79 -4.32 -6.20 -0.12
N LYS A 80 -3.00 -6.03 -0.17
CA LYS A 80 -2.23 -6.10 -1.42
C LYS A 80 -1.88 -7.55 -1.76
N PHE A 81 -2.39 -8.03 -2.89
CA PHE A 81 -1.91 -9.25 -3.54
C PHE A 81 -0.66 -8.91 -4.37
N GLN A 82 0.49 -9.47 -4.02
CA GLN A 82 1.70 -9.35 -4.83
C GLN A 82 2.00 -10.69 -5.50
N LEU A 83 1.59 -10.83 -6.76
CA LEU A 83 1.98 -11.96 -7.60
C LEU A 83 3.49 -11.87 -7.89
N LYS A 84 4.28 -12.66 -7.16
CA LYS A 84 5.68 -12.96 -7.49
C LYS A 84 5.74 -14.33 -8.17
N LYS A 85 6.90 -14.71 -8.72
CA LYS A 85 7.19 -16.08 -9.18
C LYS A 85 7.31 -17.05 -7.98
N VAL A 86 6.25 -17.20 -7.20
CA VAL A 86 6.15 -18.12 -6.07
C VAL A 86 4.83 -18.89 -6.18
N LEU A 87 4.86 -20.16 -5.82
CA LEU A 87 3.70 -21.06 -5.88
C LEU A 87 2.71 -20.81 -4.75
N CYS A 88 3.17 -20.32 -3.60
CA CYS A 88 2.34 -20.05 -2.42
C CYS A 88 2.31 -18.55 -2.12
N MET A 89 1.11 -18.02 -1.87
CA MET A 89 0.91 -16.65 -1.41
C MET A 89 0.11 -16.66 -0.12
N GLY A 90 0.60 -15.96 0.91
CA GLY A 90 -0.09 -15.77 2.17
C GLY A 90 -0.70 -14.38 2.24
N VAL A 91 -2.00 -14.30 2.55
CA VAL A 91 -2.75 -13.04 2.63
C VAL A 91 -3.56 -13.01 3.92
N ALA A 92 -3.44 -11.92 4.67
CA ALA A 92 -4.23 -11.71 5.88
C ALA A 92 -5.62 -11.19 5.50
N VAL A 93 -6.66 -11.97 5.78
CA VAL A 93 -8.05 -11.71 5.37
C VAL A 93 -8.97 -11.30 6.53
N GLY A 94 -8.44 -11.21 7.74
CA GLY A 94 -9.21 -10.79 8.92
C GLY A 94 -8.35 -10.62 10.17
N ASN A 95 -8.94 -10.00 11.20
CA ASN A 95 -8.39 -9.88 12.54
C ASN A 95 -9.18 -10.77 13.50
N CYS A 96 -8.58 -11.24 14.60
CA CYS A 96 -9.23 -12.13 15.58
C CYS A 96 -10.49 -11.53 16.23
N ALA A 97 -10.68 -10.21 16.17
CA ALA A 97 -11.85 -9.51 16.71
C ALA A 97 -13.03 -9.39 15.73
N MET A 98 -12.90 -9.88 14.48
CA MET A 98 -13.97 -9.84 13.48
C MET A 98 -14.93 -11.03 13.64
N GLU A 99 -16.18 -10.84 13.23
CA GLU A 99 -17.20 -11.88 13.25
C GLU A 99 -16.94 -12.91 12.13
N GLU A 100 -17.26 -14.19 12.37
CA GLU A 100 -17.00 -15.28 11.42
C GLU A 100 -17.63 -15.04 10.04
N LYS A 101 -18.84 -14.45 9.99
CA LYS A 101 -19.50 -14.11 8.73
C LYS A 101 -18.70 -13.11 7.90
N GLN A 102 -18.11 -12.10 8.54
CA GLN A 102 -17.28 -11.11 7.86
C GLN A 102 -15.98 -11.74 7.35
N ILE A 103 -15.39 -12.66 8.12
CA ILE A 103 -14.18 -13.39 7.70
C ILE A 103 -14.49 -14.25 6.46
N ILE A 104 -15.61 -14.97 6.45
CA ILE A 104 -16.02 -15.79 5.30
C ILE A 104 -16.21 -14.91 4.06
N GLN A 105 -16.89 -13.77 4.20
CA GLN A 105 -17.08 -12.83 3.09
C GLN A 105 -15.74 -12.28 2.57
N ASN A 106 -14.81 -11.93 3.46
CA ASN A 106 -13.49 -11.46 3.10
C ASN A 106 -12.66 -12.54 2.38
N VAL A 107 -12.76 -13.80 2.81
CA VAL A 107 -12.11 -14.95 2.14
C VAL A 107 -12.67 -15.13 0.74
N GLN A 108 -13.99 -15.14 0.57
CA GLN A 108 -14.63 -15.27 -0.75
C GLN A 108 -14.23 -14.13 -1.69
N LEU A 109 -14.26 -12.89 -1.22
CA LEU A 109 -13.82 -11.71 -1.99
C LEU A 109 -12.34 -11.83 -2.40
N SER A 110 -11.49 -12.27 -1.48
CA SER A 110 -10.06 -12.45 -1.71
C SER A 110 -9.76 -13.51 -2.77
N VAL A 111 -10.45 -14.66 -2.71
CA VAL A 111 -10.30 -15.74 -3.70
C VAL A 111 -10.84 -15.30 -5.06
N ASN A 112 -12.01 -14.67 -5.10
CA ASN A 112 -12.62 -14.20 -6.36
C ASN A 112 -11.76 -13.13 -7.05
N PHE A 113 -11.19 -12.20 -6.28
CA PHE A 113 -10.27 -11.20 -6.81
C PHE A 113 -9.00 -11.86 -7.37
N LEU A 114 -8.43 -12.85 -6.67
CA LEU A 114 -7.26 -13.59 -7.15
C LEU A 114 -7.56 -14.35 -8.46
N VAL A 115 -8.70 -15.03 -8.53
CA VAL A 115 -9.17 -15.72 -9.73
C VAL A 115 -9.28 -14.75 -10.91
N SER A 116 -9.85 -13.56 -10.72
CA SER A 116 -9.99 -12.57 -11.80
C SER A 116 -8.66 -12.03 -12.35
N LEU A 117 -7.56 -12.14 -11.60
CA LEU A 117 -6.23 -11.73 -12.04
C LEU A 117 -5.52 -12.81 -12.87
N LEU A 118 -5.99 -14.06 -12.84
CA LEU A 118 -5.40 -15.20 -13.53
C LEU A 118 -6.01 -15.37 -14.93
N LYS A 119 -5.16 -15.49 -15.96
CA LYS A 119 -5.61 -15.65 -17.36
C LYS A 119 -6.53 -16.85 -17.63
N LYS A 120 -6.55 -17.86 -16.75
CA LYS A 120 -7.45 -19.03 -16.83
C LYS A 120 -8.39 -19.16 -15.63
N ASN A 121 -8.56 -18.08 -14.85
CA ASN A 121 -9.43 -18.04 -13.68
C ASN A 121 -9.18 -19.24 -12.75
N TRP A 122 -10.24 -20.03 -12.47
CA TRP A 122 -10.25 -21.18 -11.56
C TRP A 122 -9.38 -22.36 -12.01
N GLN A 123 -9.01 -22.47 -13.28
CA GLN A 123 -8.14 -23.57 -13.74
C GLN A 123 -6.68 -23.42 -13.29
N ASN A 124 -6.30 -22.23 -12.83
CA ASN A 124 -4.96 -21.92 -12.36
C ASN A 124 -4.88 -21.75 -10.82
N VAL A 125 -5.99 -21.94 -10.11
CA VAL A 125 -6.07 -21.91 -8.64
C VAL A 125 -6.11 -23.34 -8.13
#